data_AF-A0A2M8P9Z5-F1
#
_entry.id   AF-A0A2M8P9Z5-F1
#
_cell.length_a   1.000
_cell.length_b   1.000
_cell.length_c   1.000
_cell.angle_alpha   90.00
_cell.angle_beta   90.00
_cell.angle_gamma   90.00
#
_symmetry.space_group_name_H-M   'P 1'
#
loop_
_entity.id
_entity.type
_entity.pdbx_description
1 polymer ?
#
loop_
_entity_poly.entity_id
_entity_poly.type
_entity_poly.pdbx_seq_one_letter_code
_entity_poly.pdbx_strand_id
1 'polypeptide(L)'
;RRTKIGAPLRLVERKKRPANAPAPLWQRALQNPHELYEAYEKRPIWVDDLAALFLISLGAVSLLTLFSTTPTAAIRSLSDQWADLISQLFGRFGAMLFSIGLIGVGALIVLPRAGIKIHLTWRRFLAAEIAFLAFLALLHLLAADPEPRALARSGLGGGHLGWALGELMAKLFGSGLSVLIYLIVIGLSIGAIFGVRRKHIKAWGMALSKQLERFSEALKRRATAPRPARQPRSGRFARRSGAPQAVPMPSAP
;
A
#
# COMPACT_ATOMS: atom_id res chain seq x y z
N ARG A 1 -50.85 22.02 -37.35
CA ARG A 1 -49.57 22.79 -37.34
C ARG A 1 -48.42 21.82 -37.07
N ARG A 2 -47.72 21.34 -38.11
CA ARG A 2 -46.48 20.54 -37.99
C ARG A 2 -45.33 21.37 -38.56
N THR A 3 -44.45 21.86 -37.71
CA THR A 3 -43.22 22.58 -38.10
C THR A 3 -42.20 21.57 -38.61
N LYS A 4 -41.86 21.68 -39.89
CA LYS A 4 -40.72 21.02 -40.53
C LYS A 4 -39.44 21.70 -40.01
N ILE A 5 -38.57 20.96 -39.34
CA ILE A 5 -37.15 21.33 -39.18
C ILE A 5 -36.34 20.13 -39.65
N GLY A 6 -36.05 20.10 -40.95
CA GLY A 6 -35.09 19.19 -41.56
C GLY A 6 -33.99 20.04 -42.19
N ALA A 7 -33.02 20.46 -41.40
CA ALA A 7 -31.77 20.99 -41.94
C ALA A 7 -30.96 19.81 -42.48
N PRO A 8 -30.56 19.79 -43.75
CA PRO A 8 -29.71 18.73 -44.26
C PRO A 8 -28.34 18.87 -43.62
N LEU A 9 -27.92 17.83 -42.90
CA LEU A 9 -26.56 17.64 -42.42
C LEU A 9 -25.61 17.83 -43.60
N ARG A 10 -24.90 18.97 -43.65
CA ARG A 10 -23.77 19.17 -44.56
C ARG A 10 -22.78 18.05 -44.26
N LEU A 11 -22.72 17.06 -45.15
CA LEU A 11 -21.62 16.09 -45.17
C LEU A 11 -20.33 16.90 -45.21
N VAL A 12 -19.60 16.87 -44.10
CA VAL A 12 -18.24 17.39 -44.03
C VAL A 12 -17.46 16.59 -45.06
N GLU A 13 -17.17 17.22 -46.20
CA GLU A 13 -16.34 16.68 -47.27
C GLU A 13 -15.02 16.25 -46.63
N ARG A 14 -14.85 14.93 -46.44
CA ARG A 14 -13.60 14.37 -45.95
C ARG A 14 -12.54 14.70 -46.98
N LYS A 15 -11.78 15.77 -46.73
CA LYS A 15 -10.60 16.17 -47.49
C LYS A 15 -9.72 14.92 -47.69
N LYS A 16 -9.75 14.37 -48.90
CA LYS A 16 -8.99 13.17 -49.27
C LYS A 16 -7.53 13.43 -48.90
N ARG A 17 -6.97 12.62 -47.98
CA ARG A 17 -5.55 12.68 -47.66
C ARG A 17 -4.76 12.50 -48.96
N PRO A 18 -3.71 13.29 -49.20
CA PRO A 18 -2.88 13.12 -50.39
C PRO A 18 -2.31 11.70 -50.40
N ALA A 19 -2.31 11.06 -51.57
CA ALA A 19 -1.95 9.65 -51.74
C ALA A 19 -0.52 9.30 -51.25
N ASN A 20 0.35 10.31 -51.13
CA ASN A 20 1.72 10.18 -50.64
C ASN A 20 1.93 10.68 -49.20
N ALA A 21 0.87 10.94 -48.43
CA ALA A 21 1.04 11.24 -47.01
C ALA A 21 1.55 9.98 -46.29
N PRO A 22 2.69 10.06 -45.58
CA PRO A 22 3.23 8.89 -44.92
C PRO A 22 2.25 8.47 -43.81
N ALA A 23 2.07 7.16 -43.61
CA ALA A 23 1.05 6.60 -42.72
C ALA A 23 1.07 7.25 -41.32
N PRO A 24 -0.05 7.36 -40.59
CA PRO A 24 0.00 7.94 -39.25
C PRO A 24 0.97 7.17 -38.34
N LEU A 25 1.66 7.87 -37.43
CA LEU A 25 2.71 7.31 -36.56
C LEU A 25 2.27 6.02 -35.86
N TRP A 26 1.03 5.95 -35.35
CA TRP A 26 0.50 4.76 -34.69
C TRP A 26 0.42 3.54 -35.61
N GLN A 27 0.22 3.72 -36.92
CA GLN A 27 0.14 2.62 -37.87
C GLN A 27 1.53 2.10 -38.26
N ARG A 28 2.52 3.00 -38.37
CA ARG A 28 3.93 2.61 -38.60
C ARG A 28 4.54 1.97 -37.35
N ALA A 29 4.20 2.50 -36.18
CA ALA A 29 4.57 1.96 -34.89
C ALA A 29 4.10 0.51 -34.66
N LEU A 30 2.91 0.16 -35.16
CA LEU A 30 2.40 -1.22 -35.10
C LEU A 30 3.20 -2.18 -35.99
N GLN A 31 3.82 -1.69 -37.07
CA GLN A 31 4.64 -2.49 -37.97
C GLN A 31 6.11 -2.54 -37.51
N ASN A 32 6.65 -1.40 -37.06
CA ASN A 32 8.03 -1.22 -36.64
C ASN A 32 8.09 -0.58 -35.23
N PRO A 33 8.15 -1.38 -34.15
CA PRO A 33 8.16 -0.85 -32.79
C PRO A 33 9.40 0.01 -32.49
N HIS A 34 10.49 -0.15 -33.25
CA HIS A 34 11.69 0.69 -33.13
C HIS A 34 11.43 2.19 -33.42
N GLU A 35 10.48 2.53 -34.30
CA GLU A 35 10.13 3.93 -34.57
C GLU A 35 9.50 4.62 -33.35
N LEU A 36 8.79 3.86 -32.50
CA LEU A 36 8.27 4.39 -31.22
C LEU A 36 9.40 4.72 -30.26
N TYR A 37 10.43 3.87 -30.19
CA TYR A 37 11.58 4.12 -29.32
C TYR A 37 12.33 5.37 -29.75
N GLU A 38 12.60 5.57 -31.04
CA GLU A 38 13.27 6.77 -31.54
C GLU A 38 12.43 8.04 -31.30
N ALA A 39 11.11 7.97 -31.51
CA ALA A 39 10.21 9.08 -31.24
C ALA A 39 10.18 9.42 -29.73
N TYR A 40 10.23 8.39 -28.87
CA TYR A 40 10.30 8.56 -27.43
C TYR A 40 11.66 9.10 -26.99
N GLU A 41 12.76 8.72 -27.64
CA GLU A 41 14.11 9.19 -27.34
C GLU A 41 14.31 10.66 -27.77
N LYS A 42 13.66 11.09 -28.84
CA LYS A 42 13.63 12.50 -29.29
C LYS A 42 12.63 13.38 -28.52
N ARG A 43 12.02 12.89 -27.44
CA ARG A 43 11.02 13.67 -26.71
C ARG A 43 11.64 14.96 -26.12
N PRO A 44 11.01 16.12 -26.31
CA PRO A 44 11.55 17.37 -25.78
C PRO A 44 11.67 17.33 -24.25
N ILE A 45 12.73 17.94 -23.71
CA ILE A 45 13.01 17.99 -22.27
C ILE A 45 11.83 18.58 -21.47
N TRP A 46 11.09 19.52 -22.05
CA TRP A 46 9.93 20.15 -21.38
C TRP A 46 8.77 19.18 -21.13
N VAL A 47 8.68 18.05 -21.86
CA VAL A 47 7.60 17.07 -21.70
C VAL A 47 7.68 16.39 -20.33
N ASP A 48 8.89 16.02 -19.90
CA ASP A 48 9.09 15.39 -18.59
C ASP A 48 8.78 16.36 -17.44
N ASP A 49 9.09 17.65 -17.60
CA ASP A 49 8.72 18.69 -16.62
C ASP A 49 7.22 18.88 -16.52
N LEU A 50 6.55 18.96 -17.68
CA LEU A 50 5.12 19.16 -17.73
C LEU A 50 4.39 17.94 -17.14
N ALA A 51 4.88 16.74 -17.44
CA ALA A 51 4.36 15.50 -16.86
C ALA A 51 4.55 15.49 -15.33
N ALA A 52 5.72 15.86 -14.84
CA ALA A 52 6.00 15.92 -13.41
C ALA A 52 5.13 16.95 -12.68
N LEU A 53 5.04 18.18 -13.21
CA LEU A 53 4.21 19.24 -12.66
C LEU A 53 2.74 18.81 -12.65
N PHE A 54 2.26 18.25 -13.75
CA PHE A 54 0.90 17.73 -13.85
C PHE A 54 0.61 16.64 -12.82
N LEU A 55 1.51 15.66 -12.66
CA LEU A 55 1.39 14.58 -11.67
C LEU A 55 1.35 15.12 -10.23
N ILE A 56 2.25 16.05 -9.90
CA ILE A 56 2.30 16.67 -8.57
C ILE A 56 1.03 17.48 -8.32
N SER A 57 0.61 18.33 -9.26
CA SER A 57 -0.62 19.12 -9.12
C SER A 57 -1.86 18.24 -9.03
N LEU A 58 -1.98 17.21 -9.86
CA LEU A 58 -3.11 16.26 -9.84
C LEU A 58 -3.16 15.50 -8.51
N GLY A 59 -2.01 15.00 -8.03
CA GLY A 59 -1.92 14.32 -6.75
C GLY A 59 -2.23 15.24 -5.56
N ALA A 60 -1.73 16.48 -5.58
CA ALA A 60 -2.01 17.48 -4.55
C ALA A 60 -3.49 17.87 -4.52
N VAL A 61 -4.10 18.15 -5.68
CA VAL A 61 -5.55 18.44 -5.78
C VAL A 61 -6.35 17.23 -5.27
N SER A 62 -6.02 16.02 -5.70
CA SER A 62 -6.69 14.80 -5.24
C SER A 62 -6.60 14.67 -3.71
N LEU A 63 -5.42 14.86 -3.14
CA LEU A 63 -5.21 14.77 -1.69
C LEU A 63 -5.99 15.84 -0.93
N LEU A 64 -5.94 17.10 -1.38
CA LEU A 64 -6.69 18.21 -0.79
C LEU A 64 -8.19 17.95 -0.82
N THR A 65 -8.71 17.42 -1.93
CA THR A 65 -10.14 17.11 -2.08
C THR A 65 -10.61 15.95 -1.20
N LEU A 66 -9.73 14.98 -0.91
CA LEU A 66 -10.03 13.90 0.04
C LEU A 66 -10.06 14.38 1.50
N PHE A 67 -9.32 15.45 1.80
CA PHE A 67 -9.29 16.10 3.12
C PHE A 67 -10.36 17.17 3.31
N SER A 68 -10.84 17.80 2.23
CA SER A 68 -11.90 18.80 2.32
C SER A 68 -13.23 18.14 2.72
N THR A 69 -13.59 18.30 3.99
CA THR A 69 -14.82 17.75 4.59
C THR A 69 -16.02 18.70 4.50
N THR A 70 -15.89 19.84 3.81
CA THR A 70 -16.91 20.90 3.75
C THR A 70 -17.47 21.04 2.33
N PRO A 71 -18.60 20.36 2.01
CA PRO A 71 -19.33 20.62 0.78
C PRO A 71 -20.11 21.92 0.96
N THR A 72 -19.63 23.04 0.41
CA THR A 72 -20.48 24.21 0.21
C THR A 72 -21.45 23.87 -0.92
N ALA A 73 -22.72 23.65 -0.57
CA ALA A 73 -23.79 23.13 -1.43
C ALA A 73 -24.07 23.92 -2.73
N ALA A 74 -23.42 25.06 -2.94
CA ALA A 74 -23.65 25.94 -4.08
C ALA A 74 -22.94 25.49 -5.37
N ILE A 75 -21.88 24.68 -5.29
CA ILE A 75 -21.19 24.14 -6.48
C ILE A 75 -20.66 22.75 -6.11
N ARG A 76 -21.32 21.68 -6.59
CA ARG A 76 -20.71 20.34 -6.57
C ARG A 76 -19.55 20.37 -7.55
N SER A 77 -18.36 20.59 -7.02
CA SER A 77 -17.18 20.89 -7.80
C SER A 77 -16.74 19.64 -8.58
N LEU A 78 -16.07 19.83 -9.74
CA LEU A 78 -15.49 18.72 -10.51
C LEU A 78 -14.53 17.88 -9.65
N SER A 79 -13.89 18.53 -8.67
CA SER A 79 -13.04 17.93 -7.64
C SER A 79 -13.78 16.95 -6.73
N ASP A 80 -15.02 17.25 -6.32
CA ASP A 80 -15.78 16.36 -5.42
C ASP A 80 -16.16 15.06 -6.14
N GLN A 81 -16.58 15.16 -7.40
CA GLN A 81 -16.90 13.99 -8.22
C GLN A 81 -15.66 13.13 -8.48
N TRP A 82 -14.51 13.76 -8.66
CA TRP A 82 -13.23 13.08 -8.81
C TRP A 82 -12.81 12.37 -7.51
N ALA A 83 -12.95 13.03 -6.36
CA ALA A 83 -12.66 12.44 -5.06
C ALA A 83 -13.58 11.25 -4.76
N ASP A 84 -14.87 11.37 -5.08
CA ASP A 84 -15.85 10.29 -4.99
C ASP A 84 -15.46 9.11 -5.89
N LEU A 85 -15.05 9.37 -7.14
CA LEU A 85 -14.63 8.33 -8.07
C LEU A 85 -13.39 7.57 -7.58
N ILE A 86 -12.35 8.27 -7.15
CA ILE A 86 -11.13 7.64 -6.63
C ILE A 86 -11.44 6.87 -5.34
N SER A 87 -12.26 7.44 -4.45
CA SER A 87 -12.66 6.78 -3.20
C SER A 87 -13.53 5.55 -3.46
N GLN A 88 -14.40 5.55 -4.46
CA GLN A 88 -15.17 4.38 -4.86
C GLN A 88 -14.26 3.28 -5.44
N LEU A 89 -13.23 3.64 -6.21
CA LEU A 89 -12.31 2.68 -6.81
C LEU A 89 -11.38 2.02 -5.77
N PHE A 90 -10.72 2.84 -4.95
CA PHE A 90 -9.63 2.42 -4.06
C PHE A 90 -10.00 2.45 -2.57
N GLY A 91 -11.20 2.90 -2.22
CA GLY A 91 -11.53 3.25 -0.84
C GLY A 91 -10.85 4.54 -0.39
N ARG A 92 -11.29 5.11 0.72
CA ARG A 92 -10.72 6.38 1.22
C ARG A 92 -9.23 6.31 1.55
N PHE A 93 -8.78 5.21 2.18
CA PHE A 93 -7.36 5.01 2.52
C PHE A 93 -6.50 4.72 1.28
N GLY A 94 -7.01 3.90 0.35
CA GLY A 94 -6.31 3.62 -0.90
C GLY A 94 -6.20 4.86 -1.79
N ALA A 95 -7.24 5.68 -1.84
CA ALA A 95 -7.27 6.96 -2.55
C ALA A 95 -6.20 7.94 -2.04
N MET A 96 -6.01 8.03 -0.72
CA MET A 96 -4.94 8.84 -0.11
C MET A 96 -3.55 8.33 -0.52
N LEU A 97 -3.33 7.02 -0.42
CA LEU A 97 -2.04 6.42 -0.78
C LEU A 97 -1.74 6.57 -2.28
N PHE A 98 -2.75 6.41 -3.14
CA PHE A 98 -2.66 6.68 -4.58
C PHE A 98 -2.30 8.14 -4.86
N SER A 99 -2.95 9.10 -4.19
CA SER A 99 -2.66 10.53 -4.35
C SER A 99 -1.23 10.89 -3.93
N ILE A 100 -0.76 10.34 -2.80
CA ILE A 100 0.63 10.47 -2.37
C ILE A 100 1.59 9.82 -3.38
N GLY A 101 1.20 8.67 -3.94
CA GLY A 101 1.93 7.99 -5.00
C GLY A 101 2.11 8.86 -6.25
N LEU A 102 1.05 9.54 -6.71
CA LEU A 102 1.13 10.47 -7.85
C LEU A 102 2.12 11.61 -7.59
N ILE A 103 2.07 12.22 -6.40
CA ILE A 103 3.03 13.26 -5.98
C ILE A 103 4.45 12.69 -5.97
N GLY A 104 4.64 11.50 -5.39
CA GLY A 104 5.93 10.82 -5.30
C GLY A 104 6.51 10.49 -6.68
N VAL A 105 5.69 9.99 -7.61
CA VAL A 105 6.11 9.71 -8.99
C VAL A 105 6.47 11.00 -9.72
N GLY A 106 5.66 12.06 -9.60
CA GLY A 106 5.98 13.37 -10.16
C GLY A 106 7.30 13.92 -9.61
N ALA A 107 7.52 13.83 -8.29
CA ALA A 107 8.78 14.23 -7.67
C ALA A 107 9.97 13.39 -8.15
N LEU A 108 9.79 12.08 -8.35
CA LEU A 108 10.80 11.18 -8.91
C LEU A 108 11.22 11.54 -10.34
N ILE A 109 10.32 12.12 -11.14
CA ILE A 109 10.64 12.59 -12.50
C ILE A 109 11.52 13.85 -12.46
N VAL A 110 11.30 14.75 -11.49
CA VAL A 110 12.10 15.99 -11.34
C VAL A 110 13.46 15.72 -10.71
N LEU A 111 13.55 14.75 -9.80
CA LEU A 111 14.73 14.51 -8.97
C LEU A 111 16.07 14.31 -9.72
N PRO A 112 16.12 13.58 -10.87
CA PRO A 112 17.33 13.43 -11.66
C PRO A 112 17.95 14.76 -12.11
N ARG A 113 17.14 15.81 -12.25
CA ARG A 113 17.60 17.15 -12.65
C ARG A 113 18.29 17.89 -11.51
N ALA A 114 17.94 17.58 -10.27
CA ALA A 114 18.63 18.06 -9.07
C ALA A 114 19.94 17.29 -8.80
N GLY A 115 20.38 16.42 -9.72
CA GLY A 115 21.59 15.61 -9.59
C GLY A 115 21.41 14.30 -8.82
N ILE A 116 20.20 14.00 -8.33
CA ILE A 116 19.91 12.78 -7.58
C ILE A 116 19.44 11.69 -8.54
N LYS A 117 20.34 10.80 -8.95
CA LYS A 117 20.03 9.68 -9.86
C LYS A 117 19.44 8.49 -9.12
N ILE A 118 18.11 8.45 -8.99
CA ILE A 118 17.41 7.28 -8.45
C ILE A 118 17.22 6.23 -9.57
N HIS A 119 17.78 5.04 -9.37
CA HIS A 119 17.59 3.91 -10.27
C HIS A 119 16.35 3.11 -9.84
N LEU A 120 15.18 3.48 -10.36
CA LEU A 120 13.97 2.67 -10.21
C LEU A 120 13.95 1.58 -11.28
N THR A 121 14.16 0.33 -10.87
CA THR A 121 13.96 -0.81 -11.77
C THR A 121 12.46 -1.00 -12.01
N TRP A 122 12.05 -1.31 -13.25
CA TRP A 122 10.66 -1.65 -13.59
C TRP A 122 10.05 -2.69 -12.63
N ARG A 123 10.85 -3.66 -12.20
CA ARG A 123 10.46 -4.67 -11.20
C ARG A 123 10.01 -4.09 -9.85
N ARG A 124 10.65 -3.00 -9.38
CA ARG A 124 10.28 -2.34 -8.11
C ARG A 124 8.96 -1.60 -8.23
N PHE A 125 8.72 -0.98 -9.38
CA PHE A 125 7.44 -0.34 -9.69
C PHE A 125 6.31 -1.37 -9.70
N LEU A 126 6.49 -2.48 -10.42
CA LEU A 126 5.48 -3.56 -10.44
C LEU A 126 5.23 -4.16 -9.05
N ALA A 127 6.28 -4.32 -8.24
CA ALA A 127 6.12 -4.77 -6.85
C ALA A 127 5.33 -3.77 -5.99
N ALA A 128 5.52 -2.46 -6.18
CA ALA A 128 4.72 -1.45 -5.50
C ALA A 128 3.24 -1.52 -5.90
N GLU A 129 2.94 -1.70 -7.18
CA GLU A 129 1.58 -1.86 -7.69
C GLU A 129 0.89 -3.11 -7.09
N ILE A 130 1.61 -4.23 -7.06
CA ILE A 130 1.09 -5.49 -6.46
C ILE A 130 0.85 -5.31 -4.96
N ALA A 131 1.78 -4.65 -4.25
CA ALA A 131 1.61 -4.34 -2.82
C ALA A 131 0.37 -3.47 -2.59
N PHE A 132 0.16 -2.46 -3.44
CA PHE A 132 -0.99 -1.58 -3.38
C PHE A 132 -2.31 -2.34 -3.61
N LEU A 133 -2.41 -3.14 -4.68
CA LEU A 133 -3.61 -3.95 -4.94
C LEU A 133 -3.91 -4.96 -3.82
N ALA A 134 -2.88 -5.62 -3.31
CA ALA A 134 -3.01 -6.54 -2.18
C ALA A 134 -3.44 -5.81 -0.90
N PHE A 135 -2.94 -4.60 -0.67
CA PHE A 135 -3.35 -3.75 0.45
C PHE A 135 -4.82 -3.34 0.35
N LEU A 136 -5.31 -2.98 -0.84
CA LEU A 136 -6.73 -2.68 -1.06
C LEU A 136 -7.62 -3.89 -0.75
N ALA A 137 -7.25 -5.07 -1.25
CA ALA A 137 -7.99 -6.30 -0.96
C ALA A 137 -8.01 -6.59 0.55
N LEU A 138 -6.87 -6.44 1.21
CA LEU A 138 -6.75 -6.62 2.65
C LEU A 138 -7.63 -5.64 3.44
N LEU A 139 -7.65 -4.35 3.08
CA LEU A 139 -8.52 -3.36 3.70
C LEU A 139 -10.01 -3.73 3.57
N HIS A 140 -10.41 -4.28 2.42
CA HIS A 140 -11.79 -4.69 2.22
C HIS A 140 -12.14 -5.95 3.04
N LEU A 141 -11.23 -6.94 3.11
CA LEU A 141 -11.44 -8.14 3.93
C LEU A 141 -11.52 -7.82 5.42
N LEU A 142 -10.67 -6.90 5.89
CA LEU A 142 -10.62 -6.48 7.29
C LEU A 142 -11.87 -5.71 7.73
N ALA A 143 -12.59 -5.09 6.80
CA ALA A 143 -13.84 -4.40 7.12
C ALA A 143 -14.95 -5.35 7.56
N ALA A 144 -14.89 -6.63 7.17
CA ALA A 144 -15.75 -7.72 7.63
C ALA A 144 -17.26 -7.39 7.68
N ASP A 145 -17.73 -6.61 6.69
CA ASP A 145 -19.11 -6.14 6.61
C ASP A 145 -20.04 -7.24 6.05
N PRO A 146 -21.27 -7.42 6.58
CA PRO A 146 -22.26 -8.34 6.03
C PRO A 146 -22.61 -8.08 4.55
N GLU A 147 -22.53 -6.82 4.10
CA GLU A 147 -22.79 -6.43 2.72
C GLU A 147 -21.56 -5.79 2.05
N PRO A 148 -20.55 -6.59 1.67
CA PRO A 148 -19.26 -6.07 1.17
C PRO A 148 -19.42 -5.20 -0.10
N ARG A 149 -20.44 -5.47 -0.90
CA ARG A 149 -20.75 -4.67 -2.10
C ARG A 149 -21.30 -3.29 -1.78
N ALA A 150 -22.10 -3.16 -0.71
CA ALA A 150 -22.63 -1.87 -0.28
C ALA A 150 -21.50 -1.00 0.27
N LEU A 151 -20.59 -1.61 1.05
CA LEU A 151 -19.39 -0.96 1.56
C LEU A 151 -18.46 -0.45 0.43
N ALA A 152 -18.30 -1.21 -0.65
CA ALA A 152 -17.52 -0.77 -1.80
C ALA A 152 -18.14 0.45 -2.51
N ARG A 153 -19.48 0.49 -2.64
CA ARG A 153 -20.20 1.60 -3.28
C ARG A 153 -20.12 2.90 -2.48
N SER A 154 -20.00 2.82 -1.15
CA SER A 154 -19.80 4.00 -0.31
C SER A 154 -18.34 4.49 -0.28
N GLY A 155 -17.43 3.84 -1.01
CA GLY A 155 -16.00 4.20 -1.04
C GLY A 155 -15.26 3.88 0.26
N LEU A 156 -15.78 2.93 1.05
CA LEU A 156 -15.17 2.44 2.28
C LEU A 156 -14.36 1.15 2.04
N GLY A 157 -13.56 0.76 3.02
CA GLY A 157 -12.62 -0.36 2.90
C GLY A 157 -11.60 -0.13 1.79
N GLY A 158 -11.41 -1.13 0.91
CA GLY A 158 -10.57 -1.03 -0.29
C GLY A 158 -11.30 -0.61 -1.58
N GLY A 159 -12.53 -0.09 -1.49
CA GLY A 159 -13.34 0.27 -2.66
C GLY A 159 -13.71 -0.92 -3.55
N HIS A 160 -14.04 -0.64 -4.81
CA HIS A 160 -14.41 -1.64 -5.81
C HIS A 160 -13.27 -2.60 -6.16
N LEU A 161 -12.02 -2.12 -6.23
CA LEU A 161 -10.88 -2.99 -6.53
C LEU A 161 -10.56 -3.93 -5.37
N GLY A 162 -10.55 -3.39 -4.14
CA GLY A 162 -10.37 -4.21 -2.94
C GLY A 162 -11.48 -5.24 -2.77
N TRP A 163 -12.73 -4.86 -3.04
CA TRP A 163 -13.86 -5.78 -3.08
C TRP A 163 -13.68 -6.89 -4.12
N ALA A 164 -13.40 -6.53 -5.38
CA ALA A 164 -13.32 -7.52 -6.45
C ALA A 164 -12.21 -8.55 -6.22
N LEU A 165 -11.03 -8.08 -5.79
CA LEU A 165 -9.88 -8.95 -5.48
C LEU A 165 -10.15 -9.78 -4.22
N GLY A 166 -10.65 -9.12 -3.18
CA GLY A 166 -10.92 -9.73 -1.89
C GLY A 166 -11.99 -10.82 -1.96
N GLU A 167 -13.12 -10.52 -2.59
CA GLU A 167 -14.25 -11.44 -2.80
C GLU A 167 -13.82 -12.68 -3.61
N LEU A 168 -12.99 -12.47 -4.64
CA LEU A 168 -12.47 -13.57 -5.45
C LEU A 168 -11.68 -14.55 -4.59
N MET A 169 -10.71 -14.07 -3.82
CA MET A 169 -9.91 -14.94 -2.94
C MET A 169 -10.76 -15.53 -1.81
N ALA A 170 -11.64 -14.75 -1.19
CA ALA A 170 -12.49 -15.21 -0.10
C ALA A 170 -13.43 -16.35 -0.55
N LYS A 171 -13.91 -16.33 -1.80
CA LYS A 171 -14.69 -17.43 -2.38
C LYS A 171 -13.86 -18.69 -2.64
N LEU A 172 -12.60 -18.55 -3.04
CA LEU A 172 -11.72 -19.68 -3.34
C LEU A 172 -11.15 -20.34 -2.07
N PHE A 173 -10.75 -19.54 -1.09
CA PHE A 173 -9.92 -19.97 0.04
C PHE A 173 -10.56 -19.72 1.42
N GLY A 174 -11.67 -18.99 1.47
CA GLY A 174 -12.24 -18.44 2.69
C GLY A 174 -11.59 -17.11 3.10
N SER A 175 -12.31 -16.31 3.89
CA SER A 175 -11.87 -14.97 4.31
C SER A 175 -10.55 -15.00 5.10
N GLY A 176 -10.43 -15.90 6.09
CA GLY A 176 -9.24 -15.99 6.94
C GLY A 176 -7.96 -16.33 6.18
N LEU A 177 -8.00 -17.32 5.28
CA LEU A 177 -6.84 -17.70 4.47
C LEU A 177 -6.49 -16.62 3.45
N SER A 178 -7.49 -15.93 2.91
CA SER A 178 -7.28 -14.82 1.97
C SER A 178 -6.57 -13.64 2.62
N VAL A 179 -6.91 -13.28 3.86
CA VAL A 179 -6.16 -12.27 4.66
C VAL A 179 -4.69 -12.67 4.76
N LEU A 180 -4.41 -13.92 5.12
CA LEU A 180 -3.04 -14.41 5.26
C LEU A 180 -2.27 -14.35 3.94
N ILE A 181 -2.89 -14.75 2.83
CA ILE A 181 -2.28 -14.69 1.49
C ILE A 181 -1.92 -13.25 1.13
N TYR A 182 -2.85 -12.30 1.30
CA TYR A 182 -2.57 -10.90 0.97
C TYR A 182 -1.50 -10.29 1.87
N LEU A 183 -1.44 -10.65 3.15
CA LEU A 183 -0.35 -10.25 4.05
C LEU A 183 1.01 -10.75 3.55
N ILE A 184 1.10 -12.01 3.12
CA ILE A 184 2.33 -12.58 2.55
C ILE A 184 2.70 -11.85 1.25
N VAL A 185 1.75 -11.60 0.36
CA VAL A 185 1.99 -10.89 -0.90
C VAL A 185 2.50 -9.47 -0.65
N ILE A 186 1.92 -8.73 0.30
CA ILE A 186 2.39 -7.41 0.71
C ILE A 186 3.81 -7.50 1.26
N GLY A 187 4.10 -8.43 2.17
CA GLY A 187 5.43 -8.61 2.74
C GLY A 187 6.50 -8.91 1.70
N LEU A 188 6.21 -9.82 0.75
CA LEU A 188 7.11 -10.15 -0.36
C LEU A 188 7.32 -8.95 -1.29
N SER A 189 6.26 -8.20 -1.58
CA SER A 189 6.31 -7.04 -2.47
C SER A 189 7.11 -5.90 -1.84
N ILE A 190 6.91 -5.61 -0.56
CA ILE A 190 7.72 -4.66 0.22
C ILE A 190 9.21 -5.07 0.17
N GLY A 191 9.50 -6.36 0.40
CA GLY A 191 10.86 -6.88 0.28
C GLY A 191 11.47 -6.67 -1.11
N ALA A 192 10.67 -6.81 -2.16
CA ALA A 192 11.09 -6.57 -3.54
C ALA A 192 11.34 -5.07 -3.83
N ILE A 193 10.53 -4.15 -3.28
CA ILE A 193 10.69 -2.69 -3.41
C ILE A 193 12.01 -2.25 -2.79
N PHE A 194 12.27 -2.61 -1.53
CA PHE A 194 13.53 -2.31 -0.84
C PHE A 194 14.74 -3.05 -1.43
N GLY A 195 14.50 -3.96 -2.37
CA GLY A 195 15.57 -4.71 -3.02
C GLY A 195 16.31 -5.59 -2.04
N VAL A 196 15.58 -6.22 -1.10
CA VAL A 196 16.10 -7.24 -0.19
C VAL A 196 16.76 -8.32 -1.03
N ARG A 197 18.09 -8.19 -1.22
CA ARG A 197 18.89 -9.19 -1.92
C ARG A 197 18.84 -10.48 -1.12
N ARG A 198 18.86 -11.63 -1.81
CA ARG A 198 18.83 -13.00 -1.22
C ARG A 198 19.71 -13.18 0.03
N LYS A 199 20.78 -12.40 0.18
CA LYS A 199 21.65 -12.34 1.36
C LYS A 199 20.93 -11.93 2.66
N HIS A 200 20.02 -10.97 2.63
CA HIS A 200 19.29 -10.51 3.81
C HIS A 200 18.22 -11.51 4.27
N ILE A 201 17.55 -12.19 3.33
CA ILE A 201 16.60 -13.27 3.65
C ILE A 201 17.31 -14.44 4.31
N LYS A 202 18.49 -14.84 3.80
CA LYS A 202 19.33 -15.85 4.45
C LYS A 202 19.81 -15.40 5.83
N ALA A 203 20.24 -14.14 5.97
CA ALA A 203 20.67 -13.59 7.25
C ALA A 203 19.56 -13.57 8.29
N TRP A 204 18.35 -13.17 7.89
CA TRP A 204 17.18 -13.16 8.78
C TRP A 204 16.71 -14.58 9.13
N GLY A 205 16.71 -15.50 8.16
CA GLY A 205 16.41 -16.92 8.42
C GLY A 205 17.40 -17.57 9.41
N MET A 206 18.69 -17.26 9.28
CA MET A 206 19.72 -17.72 10.23
C MET A 206 19.58 -17.04 11.60
N ALA A 207 19.14 -15.79 11.66
CA ALA A 207 18.88 -15.11 12.93
C ALA A 207 17.66 -15.71 13.65
N LEU A 208 16.60 -16.02 12.89
CA LEU A 208 15.39 -16.64 13.42
C LEU A 208 15.64 -18.07 13.90
N SER A 209 16.42 -18.87 13.15
CA SER A 209 16.80 -20.23 13.58
C SER A 209 17.58 -20.20 14.90
N LYS A 210 18.54 -19.26 15.03
CA LYS A 210 19.30 -19.08 16.28
C LYS A 210 18.41 -18.66 17.44
N GLN A 211 17.37 -17.85 17.19
CA GLN A 211 16.43 -17.45 18.23
C GLN A 211 15.55 -18.63 18.68
N LEU A 212 15.09 -19.45 17.73
CA LEU A 212 14.33 -20.68 17.99
C LEU A 212 15.16 -21.73 18.74
N GLU A 213 16.44 -21.89 18.36
CA GLU A 213 17.37 -22.78 19.07
C GLU A 213 17.55 -22.35 20.53
N ARG A 214 17.81 -21.06 20.78
CA ARG A 214 17.92 -20.51 22.15
C ARG A 214 16.64 -20.72 22.95
N PHE A 215 15.48 -20.57 22.31
CA PHE A 215 14.19 -20.80 22.96
C PHE A 215 13.99 -22.29 23.28
N SER A 216 14.36 -23.19 22.35
CA SER A 216 14.30 -24.63 22.57
C SER A 216 15.28 -25.10 23.66
N GLU A 217 16.47 -24.50 23.73
CA GLU A 217 17.46 -24.79 24.77
C GLU A 217 17.01 -24.27 26.12
N ALA A 218 16.38 -23.09 26.19
CA ALA A 218 15.82 -22.58 27.42
C ALA A 218 14.68 -23.47 27.94
N LEU A 219 13.84 -23.99 27.05
CA LEU A 219 12.78 -24.94 27.39
C LEU A 219 13.35 -26.30 27.82
N LYS A 220 14.35 -26.83 27.11
CA LYS A 220 15.07 -28.05 27.50
C LYS A 220 15.74 -27.88 28.87
N ARG A 221 16.44 -26.77 29.12
CA ARG A 221 17.06 -26.48 30.43
C ARG A 221 16.03 -26.41 31.56
N ARG A 222 14.83 -25.88 31.32
CA ARG A 222 13.73 -25.91 32.31
C ARG A 222 13.17 -27.31 32.52
N ALA A 223 13.10 -28.13 31.48
CA ALA A 223 12.64 -29.52 31.58
C ALA A 223 13.68 -30.45 32.24
N THR A 224 14.97 -30.21 32.03
CA THR A 224 16.08 -31.03 32.57
C THR A 224 16.68 -30.44 33.86
N ALA A 225 16.23 -29.28 34.32
CA ALA A 225 16.68 -28.71 35.59
C ALA A 225 16.38 -29.72 36.72
N PRO A 226 17.40 -30.21 37.44
CA PRO A 226 17.18 -31.12 38.55
C PRO A 226 16.28 -30.41 39.55
N ARG A 227 15.10 -30.98 39.82
CA ARG A 227 14.22 -30.53 40.87
C ARG A 227 15.08 -30.41 42.13
N PRO A 228 15.28 -29.20 42.70
CA PRO A 228 16.27 -29.00 43.74
C PRO A 228 15.99 -30.01 44.85
N ALA A 229 16.95 -30.91 45.07
CA ALA A 229 16.86 -31.89 46.13
C ALA A 229 16.60 -31.09 47.40
N ARG A 230 15.43 -31.36 48.00
CA ARG A 230 14.95 -30.72 49.22
C ARG A 230 16.06 -30.90 50.26
N GLN A 231 16.90 -29.89 50.47
CA GLN A 231 17.98 -29.97 51.45
C GLN A 231 17.31 -30.25 52.80
N PRO A 232 17.69 -31.33 53.50
CA PRO A 232 17.19 -31.56 54.84
C PRO A 232 17.64 -30.36 55.67
N ARG A 233 16.66 -29.65 56.23
CA ARG A 233 16.85 -28.56 57.18
C ARG A 233 17.63 -29.11 58.37
N SER A 234 18.97 -29.07 58.29
CA SER A 234 19.82 -29.44 59.40
C SER A 234 19.64 -28.40 60.50
N GLY A 235 19.17 -28.87 61.65
CA GLY A 235 18.83 -28.06 62.79
C GLY A 235 20.01 -27.22 63.24
N ARG A 236 19.92 -25.91 63.00
CA ARG A 236 20.76 -24.90 63.67
C ARG A 236 20.03 -24.41 64.92
N PHE A 237 19.71 -25.34 65.82
CA PHE A 237 19.45 -25.00 67.23
C PHE A 237 20.81 -24.90 67.91
N ALA A 238 21.44 -23.73 67.77
CA ALA A 238 22.57 -23.37 68.59
C ALA A 238 22.50 -21.87 68.89
N ARG A 239 22.01 -21.59 70.10
CA ARG A 239 22.58 -20.60 71.01
C ARG A 239 22.46 -19.13 70.60
N ARG A 240 21.39 -18.49 71.08
CA ARG A 240 21.46 -17.08 71.51
C ARG A 240 20.61 -16.86 72.75
N SER A 241 21.19 -17.20 73.90
CA SER A 241 20.88 -16.59 75.18
C SER A 241 21.31 -15.12 75.10
N GLY A 242 20.46 -14.17 75.52
CA GLY A 242 20.86 -12.77 75.64
C GLY A 242 19.72 -11.75 75.66
N ALA A 243 19.13 -11.61 76.84
CA ALA A 243 18.54 -10.40 77.45
C ALA A 243 17.30 -9.71 76.80
N PRO A 244 16.24 -9.45 77.60
CA PRO A 244 15.10 -8.63 77.19
C PRO A 244 15.43 -7.13 77.36
N GLN A 245 15.27 -6.35 76.29
CA GLN A 245 15.19 -4.88 76.40
C GLN A 245 13.75 -4.41 76.20
N ALA A 246 13.38 -3.53 77.11
CA ALA A 246 12.06 -3.04 77.43
C ALA A 246 11.35 -2.31 76.29
N VAL A 247 10.04 -2.53 76.23
CA VAL A 247 9.08 -1.77 75.41
C VAL A 247 8.51 -0.64 76.27
N PRO A 248 8.70 0.64 75.92
CA PRO A 248 7.88 1.72 76.47
C PRO A 248 6.56 1.75 75.70
N MET A 249 5.46 1.54 76.41
CA MET A 249 4.10 1.79 75.91
C MET A 249 3.86 3.30 75.80
N PRO A 250 3.39 3.81 74.66
CA PRO A 250 2.73 5.11 74.59
C PRO A 250 1.30 4.98 75.12
N SER A 251 0.97 5.74 76.17
CA SER A 251 -0.39 6.00 76.61
C SER A 251 -1.13 6.84 75.57
N ALA A 252 -2.27 6.34 75.09
CA ALA A 252 -3.36 7.12 74.49
C ALA A 252 -4.07 7.98 75.56
N PRO A 253 -5.05 8.84 75.24
CA PRO A 253 -5.49 9.39 73.95
C PRO A 253 -5.11 10.88 73.74
#